data_AF-A0A063Z7J7-F1
#
_entry.id   AF-A0A063Z7J7-F1
#
_cell.length_a   1.000
_cell.length_b   1.000
_cell.length_c   1.000
_cell.angle_alpha   90.00
_cell.angle_beta   90.00
_cell.angle_gamma   90.00
#
_symmetry.space_group_name_H-M   'P 1'
#
loop_
_entity.id
_entity.type
_entity.pdbx_description
1 polymer ?
#
loop_
_entity_poly.entity_id
_entity_poly.type
_entity_poly.pdbx_seq_one_letter_code
_entity_poly.pdbx_strand_id
1 'polypeptide(L)' 'MPRPPLLAGEERTARVLTEPHPPEKFRVNGVLFNIPEFYEAFPEIRPGDALYREVEERPVIW' A
#
# COMPACT_ATOMS: atom_id res chain seq x y z
N MET A 1 2.42 22.46 27.00
CA MET A 1 1.33 22.93 26.12
C MET A 1 0.93 21.77 25.22
N PRO A 2 -0.33 21.29 25.25
CA PRO A 2 -0.80 20.34 24.24
C PRO A 2 -0.85 21.05 22.88
N ARG A 3 -0.37 20.37 21.83
CA ARG A 3 -0.41 20.90 20.47
C ARG A 3 -1.88 21.03 20.05
N PRO A 4 -2.33 22.16 19.48
CA PRO A 4 -3.70 22.26 18.98
C PRO A 4 -3.95 21.19 17.91
N PRO A 5 -5.18 20.63 17.83
CA PRO A 5 -5.50 19.63 16.84
C PRO A 5 -5.39 20.22 15.44
N LEU A 6 -4.61 19.56 14.59
CA LEU A 6 -4.55 19.88 13.17
C LEU A 6 -5.86 19.47 12.49
N LEU A 7 -6.20 20.08 11.35
CA LEU A 7 -7.31 19.58 10.55
C LEU A 7 -7.01 18.14 10.11
N ALA A 8 -8.04 17.32 9.91
CA ALA A 8 -7.88 15.90 9.59
C ALA A 8 -6.98 15.63 8.36
N GLY A 9 -6.98 16.55 7.38
CA GLY A 9 -6.07 16.49 6.23
C GLY A 9 -4.61 16.81 6.58
N GLU A 10 -4.39 17.81 7.43
CA GLU A 10 -3.06 18.20 7.91
C GLU A 10 -2.43 17.11 8.79
N GLU A 11 -3.24 16.44 9.64
CA GLU A 11 -2.76 15.28 10.41
C GLU A 11 -2.31 14.13 9.52
N ARG A 12 -3.07 13.82 8.45
CA ARG A 12 -2.70 12.75 7.51
C ARG A 12 -1.37 13.06 6.82
N THR A 13 -1.20 14.30 6.35
CA THR A 13 0.07 14.74 5.74
C THR A 13 1.22 14.67 6.74
N ALA A 14 1.01 15.11 7.98
CA ALA A 14 2.03 15.03 9.02
C ALA A 14 2.47 13.59 9.33
N ARG A 15 1.52 12.64 9.33
CA ARG A 15 1.83 11.21 9.56
C ARG A 15 2.67 10.62 8.44
N VAL A 16 2.37 10.94 7.18
CA VAL A 16 3.18 10.46 6.03
C VAL A 16 4.65 10.90 6.15
N LEU A 17 4.91 12.05 6.77
CA LEU A 17 6.26 12.60 6.92
C LEU A 17 7.01 12.11 8.16
N THR A 18 6.29 11.63 9.18
CA THR A 18 6.88 11.36 10.51
C THR A 18 6.76 9.90 10.96
N GLU A 19 5.76 9.17 10.48
CA GLU A 19 5.57 7.75 10.80
C GLU A 19 6.42 6.88 9.86
N PRO A 20 7.29 6.00 10.37
CA PRO A 20 8.09 5.12 9.52
C PRO A 20 7.26 4.06 8.78
N HIS A 21 6.05 3.77 9.27
CA HIS A 21 5.16 2.80 8.65
C HIS A 21 4.26 3.45 7.58
N PRO A 22 4.04 2.78 6.45
CA PRO A 22 3.09 3.25 5.44
C PRO A 22 1.66 3.35 6.00
N PRO A 23 0.83 4.26 5.46
CA PRO A 23 -0.60 4.29 5.76
C PRO A 23 -1.29 2.94 5.49
N GLU A 24 -2.40 2.68 6.17
CA GLU A 24 -3.08 1.38 6.22
C GLU A 24 -3.39 0.80 4.84
N LYS A 25 -3.83 1.64 3.89
CA LYS A 25 -4.13 1.23 2.51
C LYS A 25 -2.92 0.61 1.81
N PHE A 26 -1.73 1.17 2.01
CA PHE A 26 -0.50 0.70 1.35
C PHE A 26 0.09 -0.52 2.03
N ARG A 27 -0.16 -0.70 3.33
CA ARG A 27 0.24 -1.92 4.05
C ARG A 27 -0.46 -3.16 3.53
N VAL A 28 -1.72 -3.02 3.09
CA VAL A 28 -2.49 -4.12 2.50
C VAL A 28 -2.25 -4.20 1.00
N ASN A 29 -2.69 -3.17 0.26
CA ASN A 29 -2.70 -3.24 -1.19
C ASN A 29 -1.29 -3.20 -1.79
N GLY A 30 -0.34 -2.54 -1.13
CA GLY A 30 1.03 -2.41 -1.64
C GLY A 30 1.86 -3.70 -1.59
N VAL A 31 1.41 -4.71 -0.83
CA VAL A 31 2.11 -5.99 -0.66
C VAL A 31 1.49 -7.08 -1.54
N LEU A 32 0.15 -7.16 -1.59
CA LEU A 32 -0.58 -8.28 -2.20
C LEU A 32 -0.23 -8.52 -3.67
N PHE A 33 -0.14 -7.48 -4.50
CA PHE A 33 0.17 -7.63 -5.92
C PHE A 33 1.62 -8.06 -6.21
N ASN A 34 2.46 -8.24 -5.20
CA ASN A 34 3.81 -8.79 -5.37
C ASN A 34 3.85 -10.31 -5.07
N ILE A 35 2.77 -10.88 -4.53
CA ILE A 35 2.71 -12.27 -4.09
C ILE A 35 2.05 -13.12 -5.20
N PRO A 36 2.70 -14.17 -5.73
CA PRO A 36 2.11 -15.02 -6.76
C PRO A 36 0.75 -15.62 -6.37
N GLU A 37 0.60 -16.08 -5.13
CA GLU A 37 -0.60 -16.72 -4.59
C GLU A 37 -1.80 -15.76 -4.56
N PHE A 38 -1.58 -14.45 -4.55
CA PHE A 38 -2.67 -13.47 -4.70
C PHE A 38 -3.37 -13.61 -6.06
N TYR A 39 -2.60 -13.85 -7.14
CA TYR A 39 -3.17 -14.04 -8.47
C TYR A 39 -3.84 -15.41 -8.64
N GLU A 40 -3.43 -16.42 -7.87
CA GLU A 40 -4.12 -17.71 -7.83
C GLU A 40 -5.46 -17.62 -7.09
N ALA A 41 -5.51 -16.85 -6.01
CA ALA A 41 -6.73 -16.63 -5.23
C ALA A 41 -7.76 -15.74 -5.94
N PHE A 42 -7.30 -14.81 -6.77
CA PHE A 42 -8.12 -13.85 -7.52
C PHE A 42 -7.82 -13.94 -9.04
N PRO A 43 -8.21 -15.03 -9.70
CA PRO A 43 -7.85 -15.32 -11.09
C PRO A 43 -8.43 -14.33 -12.13
N GLU A 44 -9.36 -13.47 -11.72
CA GLU A 44 -9.96 -12.42 -12.55
C GLU A 44 -9.04 -11.21 -12.77
N ILE A 45 -8.00 -11.03 -11.93
CA ILE A 45 -7.07 -9.90 -11.99
C ILE A 45 -6.16 -10.05 -13.23
N ARG A 46 -6.12 -9.01 -14.05
CA ARG A 46 -5.45 -9.02 -15.37
C ARG A 46 -4.72 -7.70 -15.65
N PRO A 47 -3.85 -7.64 -16.68
CA PRO A 47 -3.22 -6.40 -17.10
C PRO A 47 -4.23 -5.26 -17.26
N GLY A 48 -3.92 -4.11 -16.63
CA GLY A 48 -4.79 -2.94 -16.59
C GLY A 48 -5.59 -2.77 -15.28
N ASP A 49 -5.71 -3.81 -14.46
CA ASP A 49 -6.35 -3.71 -13.14
C ASP A 49 -5.43 -3.02 -12.11
N ALA A 50 -6.05 -2.34 -11.14
CA ALA A 50 -5.31 -1.53 -10.15
C ALA A 50 -4.34 -2.31 -9.26
N LEU A 51 -4.54 -3.63 -9.11
CA LEU A 51 -3.68 -4.53 -8.33
C LEU A 51 -2.95 -5.55 -9.21
N TYR A 52 -2.79 -5.25 -10.50
CA TYR A 52 -1.97 -6.05 -11.39
C TYR A 52 -0.54 -5.51 -11.46
N ARG A 53 0.44 -6.42 -11.46
CA ARG A 53 1.85 -6.14 -11.68
C ARG A 53 2.46 -7.31 -12.46
N GLU A 54 3.28 -6.99 -13.46
CA GLU A 54 3.99 -7.99 -14.26
C GLU A 54 4.90 -8.85 -13.38
N VAL A 55 5.05 -10.13 -13.72
CA VAL A 55 5.78 -11.10 -12.87
C VAL A 55 7.21 -10.64 -12.61
N GLU A 56 7.86 -10.08 -13.62
CA GLU A 56 9.24 -9.59 -13.60
C GLU A 56 9.43 -8.33 -12.74
N GLU A 57 8.35 -7.58 -12.48
CA GLU A 57 8.35 -6.37 -11.67
C GLU A 57 8.03 -6.66 -10.20
N ARG A 58 7.64 -7.89 -9.85
CA ARG A 58 7.28 -8.27 -8.48
C ARG A 58 8.56 -8.43 -7.65
N PRO A 59 8.78 -7.61 -6.62
CA PRO A 59 9.91 -7.76 -5.74
C PRO A 59 9.80 -9.06 -4.93
N VAL A 60 10.84 -9.87 -4.99
CA VAL A 60 11.07 -11.03 -4.12
C VAL A 60 12.29 -10.71 -3.27
N ILE A 61 12.11 -10.70 -1.94
CA ILE A 61 13.14 -10.25 -1.00
C ILE A 61 13.85 -11.44 -0.34
N TRP A 62 13.08 -12.45 0.05
CA TRP A 62 13.55 -13.65 0.73
C TRP A 62 13.72 -14.78 -0.28
#